data_AF-A0A3M1AXT8-F1
#
_entry.id   AF-A0A3M1AXT8-F1
#
_cell.length_a   1.000
_cell.length_b   1.000
_cell.length_c   1.000
_cell.angle_alpha   90.00
_cell.angle_beta   90.00
_cell.angle_gamma   90.00
#
_symmetry.space_group_name_H-M   'P 1'
#
loop_
_entity.id
_entity.type
_entity.pdbx_description
1 polymer ?
#
loop_
_entity_poly.entity_id
_entity_poly.type
_entity_poly.pdbx_seq_one_letter_code
_entity_poly.pdbx_strand_id
1 'polypeptide(L)'
;LFLVLAIMAVYYFRERSLFLDTAFQSFEIIKNGGFAIQVNRFGAVFAQAFPLLALKLGLPLKGVLIAWSLSFVLVHWALFSLALHRLRQPAFALCIALFNIILVNHSFYWVQNEGVQAVSWCLFFWALLAHCEAKGKWTAGNVLTAAGLVPLLVFFHPLVVFPFFFTAFFFSFGKMAGGNNPDSPKLSYKTLLLSVAAFLLVLASKQLFFNNHYDQLADKRLTLNRLWEFLDNPIHQAGTRLFWEHLPTDFYLWPPALLLVVIFYLRQKSRLKLLLVTGAHLAGWVLVTTAYQEGGHFFHIETQYLPLSIFVLLPLCVDVLPALFTRGKWLLPAALLLG
;
A
#
# COMPACT_ATOMS: atom_id res chain seq x y z
N LEU A 1 4.33 16.82 4.48
CA LEU A 1 3.75 15.50 4.83
C LEU A 1 4.68 14.64 5.69
N PHE A 2 5.70 13.97 5.13
CA PHE A 2 6.52 13.02 5.91
C PHE A 2 7.20 13.61 7.15
N LEU A 3 7.58 14.90 7.12
CA LEU A 3 8.08 15.59 8.31
C LEU A 3 7.03 15.64 9.43
N VAL A 4 5.77 15.94 9.11
CA VAL A 4 4.66 15.95 10.08
C VAL A 4 4.45 14.54 10.64
N LEU A 5 4.39 13.52 9.76
CA LEU A 5 4.28 12.12 10.18
C LEU A 5 5.46 11.68 11.06
N ALA A 6 6.67 12.14 10.77
CA ALA A 6 7.86 11.84 11.57
C ALA A 6 7.79 12.51 12.96
N ILE A 7 7.38 13.78 13.03
CA ILE A 7 7.15 14.48 14.31
C ILE A 7 6.09 13.73 15.12
N MET A 8 4.97 13.36 14.50
CA MET A 8 3.92 12.58 15.16
C MET A 8 4.42 11.19 15.60
N ALA A 9 5.24 10.51 14.80
CA ALA A 9 5.81 9.21 15.16
C ALA A 9 6.77 9.29 16.35
N VAL A 10 7.52 10.39 16.47
CA VAL A 10 8.37 10.66 17.64
C VAL A 10 7.54 11.04 18.85
N TYR A 11 6.50 11.86 18.68
CA TYR A 11 5.63 12.30 19.78
C TYR A 11 4.81 11.12 20.35
N TYR A 12 4.15 10.35 19.49
CA TYR A 12 3.32 9.19 19.84
C TYR A 12 4.09 7.86 19.83
N PHE A 13 5.38 7.88 20.13
CA PHE A 13 6.21 6.68 20.03
C PHE A 13 5.78 5.58 21.02
N ARG A 14 5.17 5.93 22.15
CA ARG A 14 4.70 4.96 23.15
C ARG A 14 3.48 4.22 22.63
N GLU A 15 2.51 4.97 22.13
CA GLU A 15 1.26 4.48 21.54
C GLU A 15 1.52 3.62 20.30
N ARG A 16 2.62 3.89 19.58
CA ARG A 16 3.03 3.13 18.39
C ARG A 16 3.85 1.88 18.74
N SER A 17 4.85 2.02 19.60
CA SER A 17 5.82 0.94 19.86
C SER A 17 5.44 -0.01 20.99
N LEU A 18 4.57 0.41 21.92
CA LEU A 18 4.09 -0.41 23.04
C LEU A 18 2.70 -1.00 22.79
N PHE A 19 2.27 -1.02 21.52
CA PHE A 19 0.95 -1.51 21.13
C PHE A 19 1.02 -2.87 20.44
N LEU A 20 0.35 -3.86 21.06
CA LEU A 20 0.14 -5.23 20.55
C LEU A 20 1.43 -5.88 20.00
N ASP A 21 1.41 -6.27 18.72
CA ASP A 21 2.48 -6.99 18.04
C ASP A 21 3.80 -6.21 18.06
N THR A 22 3.70 -4.89 17.98
CA THR A 22 4.86 -3.99 18.01
C THR A 22 5.60 -4.08 19.35
N ALA A 23 4.85 -4.19 20.45
CA ALA A 23 5.43 -4.34 21.78
C ALA A 23 6.18 -5.69 21.91
N PHE A 24 5.55 -6.76 21.41
CA PHE A 24 6.15 -8.10 21.39
C PHE A 24 7.43 -8.13 20.54
N GLN A 25 7.40 -7.57 19.33
CA GLN A 25 8.59 -7.53 18.47
C GLN A 25 9.70 -6.65 19.05
N SER A 26 9.34 -5.52 19.66
CA SER A 26 10.31 -4.67 20.37
C SER A 26 11.00 -5.47 21.48
N PHE A 27 10.24 -6.22 22.28
CA PHE A 27 10.80 -7.09 23.32
C PHE A 27 11.74 -8.15 22.75
N GLU A 28 11.34 -8.88 21.71
CA GLU A 28 12.16 -9.93 21.10
C GLU A 28 13.46 -9.38 20.50
N ILE A 29 13.43 -8.20 19.86
CA ILE A 29 14.65 -7.55 19.35
C ILE A 29 15.58 -7.10 20.47
N ILE A 30 15.03 -6.53 21.54
CA ILE A 30 15.83 -6.11 22.71
C ILE A 30 16.47 -7.32 23.39
N LYS A 31 15.70 -8.40 23.57
CA LYS A 31 16.12 -9.62 24.26
C LYS A 31 17.16 -10.41 23.47
N ASN A 32 16.92 -10.64 22.18
CA ASN A 32 17.74 -11.54 21.37
C ASN A 32 18.84 -10.81 20.58
N GLY A 33 18.79 -9.48 20.46
CA GLY A 33 19.77 -8.71 19.70
C GLY A 33 19.76 -8.98 18.18
N GLY A 34 18.64 -9.49 17.65
CA GLY A 34 18.45 -9.86 16.24
C GLY A 34 17.05 -9.57 15.76
N PHE A 35 16.78 -9.77 14.46
CA PHE A 35 15.46 -9.53 13.87
C PHE A 35 14.38 -10.47 14.46
N ALA A 36 13.18 -9.94 14.67
CA ALA A 36 12.01 -10.67 15.14
C ALA A 36 11.02 -10.90 13.98
N ILE A 37 11.42 -11.69 12.98
CA ILE A 37 10.60 -11.96 11.80
C ILE A 37 9.50 -12.96 12.16
N GLN A 38 8.23 -12.56 11.97
CA GLN A 38 7.07 -13.40 12.26
C GLN A 38 6.45 -13.93 10.97
N VAL A 39 5.93 -15.16 11.00
CA VAL A 39 5.09 -15.75 9.93
C VAL A 39 5.77 -15.70 8.53
N ASN A 40 7.09 -15.86 8.48
CA ASN A 40 7.89 -15.75 7.25
C ASN A 40 7.70 -14.41 6.50
N ARG A 41 7.32 -13.34 7.20
CA ARG A 41 7.14 -12.00 6.65
C ARG A 41 8.46 -11.25 6.58
N PHE A 42 9.35 -11.72 5.71
CA PHE A 42 10.71 -11.18 5.57
C PHE A 42 10.75 -9.72 5.16
N GLY A 43 9.65 -9.10 4.74
CA GLY A 43 9.58 -7.65 4.54
C GLY A 43 9.84 -6.83 5.82
N ALA A 44 9.56 -7.40 7.00
CA ALA A 44 9.68 -6.67 8.27
C ALA A 44 11.10 -6.18 8.58
N VAL A 45 12.16 -6.77 7.99
CA VAL A 45 13.56 -6.34 8.25
C VAL A 45 13.76 -4.84 7.98
N PHE A 46 13.09 -4.26 6.98
CA PHE A 46 13.29 -2.85 6.65
C PHE A 46 12.88 -1.92 7.80
N ALA A 47 11.76 -2.19 8.48
CA ALA A 47 11.37 -1.45 9.67
C ALA A 47 12.22 -1.83 10.89
N GLN A 48 12.44 -3.14 11.10
CA GLN A 48 13.17 -3.66 12.27
C GLN A 48 14.67 -3.31 12.28
N ALA A 49 15.27 -2.97 11.14
CA ALA A 49 16.68 -2.60 11.06
C ALA A 49 17.02 -1.36 11.89
N PHE A 50 16.12 -0.38 11.97
CA PHE A 50 16.31 0.85 12.73
C PHE A 50 16.40 0.63 14.24
N PRO A 51 15.42 -0.01 14.90
CA PRO A 51 15.49 -0.31 16.33
C PRO A 51 16.63 -1.28 16.66
N LEU A 52 16.93 -2.24 15.77
CA LEU A 52 18.08 -3.12 15.95
C LEU A 52 19.40 -2.36 15.89
N LEU A 53 19.55 -1.41 14.96
CA LEU A 53 20.72 -0.54 14.90
C LEU A 53 20.83 0.34 16.15
N ALA A 54 19.72 0.95 16.59
CA ALA A 54 19.67 1.73 17.82
C ALA A 54 20.13 0.93 19.05
N LEU A 55 19.68 -0.33 19.15
CA LEU A 55 20.10 -1.26 20.20
C LEU A 55 21.60 -1.55 20.13
N LYS A 56 22.12 -1.87 18.93
CA LYS A 56 23.55 -2.17 18.72
C LYS A 56 24.47 -0.97 18.96
N LEU A 57 23.96 0.25 18.78
CA LEU A 57 24.67 1.49 19.13
C LEU A 57 24.63 1.82 20.63
N GLY A 58 23.98 0.99 21.45
CA GLY A 58 23.90 1.19 22.89
C GLY A 58 22.95 2.33 23.31
N LEU A 59 21.98 2.69 22.46
CA LEU A 59 20.99 3.70 22.83
C LEU A 59 20.09 3.22 23.98
N PRO A 60 19.61 4.12 24.85
CA PRO A 60 18.67 3.75 25.90
C PRO A 60 17.36 3.23 25.31
N LEU A 61 16.58 2.47 26.10
CA LEU A 61 15.30 1.88 25.68
C LEU A 61 14.37 2.89 24.99
N LYS A 62 14.28 4.11 25.51
CA LYS A 62 13.51 5.20 24.89
C LYS A 62 13.96 5.46 23.44
N GLY A 63 15.26 5.51 23.18
CA GLY A 63 15.83 5.71 21.85
C GLY A 63 15.51 4.55 20.91
N VAL A 64 15.58 3.31 21.40
CA VAL A 64 15.19 2.11 20.62
C VAL A 64 13.72 2.16 20.22
N LEU A 65 12.82 2.50 21.14
CA LEU A 65 11.38 2.60 20.86
C LEU A 65 11.07 3.76 19.90
N ILE A 66 11.73 4.91 20.04
CA ILE A 66 11.59 6.02 19.08
C ILE A 66 12.06 5.58 17.69
N ALA A 67 13.21 4.91 17.59
CA ALA A 67 13.72 4.38 16.32
C ALA A 67 12.75 3.36 15.71
N TRP A 68 12.11 2.53 16.54
CA TRP A 68 11.05 1.61 16.11
C TRP A 68 9.87 2.36 15.49
N SER A 69 9.27 3.27 16.24
CA SER A 69 8.10 4.05 15.80
C SER A 69 8.35 4.82 14.50
N LEU A 70 9.53 5.45 14.42
CA LEU A 70 9.95 6.29 13.30
C LEU A 70 10.29 5.47 12.04
N SER A 71 10.74 4.22 12.19
CA SER A 71 11.18 3.36 11.09
C SER A 71 10.14 3.25 9.96
N PHE A 72 8.86 3.06 10.30
CA PHE A 72 7.77 2.91 9.34
C PHE A 72 7.64 4.16 8.46
N VAL A 73 7.68 5.35 9.07
CA VAL A 73 7.63 6.63 8.34
C VAL A 73 8.87 6.79 7.45
N LEU A 74 10.05 6.43 7.96
CA LEU A 74 11.30 6.54 7.21
C LEU A 74 11.36 5.59 6.00
N VAL A 75 10.83 4.37 6.12
CA VAL A 75 10.73 3.42 5.00
C VAL A 75 9.85 4.01 3.90
N HIS A 76 8.65 4.49 4.24
CA HIS A 76 7.76 5.13 3.24
C HIS A 76 8.39 6.39 2.62
N TRP A 77 9.05 7.22 3.43
CA TRP A 77 9.76 8.40 2.95
C TRP A 77 10.93 8.06 2.03
N ALA A 78 11.68 7.00 2.33
CA ALA A 78 12.79 6.56 1.50
C ALA A 78 12.28 6.08 0.12
N LEU A 79 11.22 5.26 0.10
CA LEU A 79 10.60 4.80 -1.16
C LEU A 79 10.03 5.96 -1.97
N PHE A 80 9.34 6.90 -1.30
CA PHE A 80 8.89 8.15 -1.91
C PHE A 80 10.06 8.93 -2.55
N SER A 81 11.14 9.14 -1.80
CA SER A 81 12.30 9.93 -2.23
C SER A 81 13.04 9.27 -3.39
N LEU A 82 13.18 7.95 -3.35
CA LEU A 82 13.77 7.18 -4.45
C LEU A 82 12.87 7.24 -5.70
N ALA A 83 11.55 7.08 -5.56
CA ALA A 83 10.62 7.20 -6.68
C ALA A 83 10.65 8.62 -7.30
N LEU A 84 10.63 9.66 -6.48
CA LEU A 84 10.59 11.05 -6.92
C LEU A 84 11.93 11.52 -7.51
N HIS A 85 13.01 11.40 -6.74
CA HIS A 85 14.28 12.03 -7.08
C HIS A 85 15.19 11.13 -7.92
N ARG A 86 15.25 9.83 -7.61
CA ARG A 86 16.15 8.88 -8.28
C ARG A 86 15.53 8.30 -9.56
N LEU A 87 14.29 7.83 -9.48
CA LEU A 87 13.57 7.22 -10.59
C LEU A 87 12.80 8.25 -11.45
N ARG A 88 12.59 9.47 -10.92
CA ARG A 88 11.85 10.54 -11.60
C ARG A 88 10.45 10.06 -12.04
N GLN A 89 9.78 9.35 -11.14
CA GLN A 89 8.41 8.86 -11.31
C GLN A 89 7.49 9.56 -10.30
N PRO A 90 7.13 10.82 -10.55
CA PRO A 90 6.45 11.63 -9.56
C PRO A 90 5.02 11.14 -9.29
N ALA A 91 4.33 10.55 -10.26
CA ALA A 91 2.99 9.99 -10.06
C ALA A 91 2.99 8.86 -9.01
N PHE A 92 3.91 7.90 -9.11
CA PHE A 92 4.06 6.84 -8.12
C PHE A 92 4.55 7.37 -6.77
N ALA A 93 5.45 8.36 -6.78
CA ALA A 93 5.86 9.01 -5.54
C ALA A 93 4.66 9.67 -4.83
N LEU A 94 3.80 10.38 -5.57
CA LEU A 94 2.59 10.95 -4.99
C LEU A 94 1.63 9.86 -4.47
N CYS A 95 1.46 8.74 -5.19
CA CYS A 95 0.69 7.62 -4.67
C CYS A 95 1.24 7.12 -3.33
N ILE A 96 2.56 6.97 -3.18
CA ILE A 96 3.20 6.56 -1.92
C ILE A 96 2.92 7.58 -0.81
N ALA A 97 3.02 8.87 -1.12
CA ALA A 97 2.75 9.93 -0.14
C ALA A 97 1.28 9.92 0.32
N LEU A 98 0.33 9.94 -0.62
CA LEU A 98 -1.11 9.96 -0.32
C LEU A 98 -1.60 8.65 0.32
N PHE A 99 -0.97 7.52 0.00
CA PHE A 99 -1.28 6.22 0.62
C PHE A 99 -1.13 6.26 2.15
N ASN A 100 -0.18 7.06 2.67
CA ASN A 100 0.09 7.16 4.10
C ASN A 100 -0.95 7.99 4.88
N ILE A 101 -2.00 8.50 4.23
CA ILE A 101 -2.96 9.43 4.84
C ILE A 101 -4.40 9.29 4.37
N ILE A 102 -4.67 8.87 3.14
CA ILE A 102 -6.04 8.95 2.58
C ILE A 102 -7.04 8.02 3.27
N LEU A 103 -6.56 6.88 3.79
CA LEU A 103 -7.33 5.88 4.55
C LEU A 103 -6.58 5.49 5.83
N VAL A 104 -5.73 6.37 6.37
CA VAL A 104 -4.91 6.10 7.54
C VAL A 104 -5.33 7.03 8.68
N ASN A 105 -5.94 6.46 9.71
CA ASN A 105 -6.23 7.11 10.98
C ASN A 105 -5.68 6.27 12.15
N HIS A 106 -6.33 5.15 12.49
CA HIS A 106 -5.92 4.30 13.62
C HIS A 106 -4.71 3.42 13.29
N SER A 107 -4.55 3.07 12.02
CA SER A 107 -3.44 2.29 11.45
C SER A 107 -2.12 3.06 11.51
N PHE A 108 -2.18 4.38 11.73
CA PHE A 108 -1.00 5.13 12.13
C PHE A 108 -0.46 4.58 13.46
N TYR A 109 -1.30 4.34 14.45
CA TYR A 109 -0.86 3.84 15.77
C TYR A 109 -0.55 2.34 15.75
N TRP A 110 -1.26 1.55 14.95
CA TRP A 110 -0.94 0.14 14.73
C TRP A 110 0.08 -0.07 13.62
N VAL A 111 1.33 0.25 13.93
CA VAL A 111 2.43 0.33 12.95
C VAL A 111 2.85 -1.03 12.40
N GLN A 112 2.74 -2.09 13.21
CA GLN A 112 3.15 -3.42 12.82
C GLN A 112 2.10 -4.09 11.94
N ASN A 113 2.06 -3.66 10.69
CA ASN A 113 1.33 -4.31 9.63
C ASN A 113 2.20 -4.32 8.37
N GLU A 114 2.76 -5.50 8.06
CA GLU A 114 3.66 -5.66 6.91
C GLU A 114 2.93 -5.37 5.58
N GLY A 115 1.60 -5.54 5.55
CA GLY A 115 0.78 -5.22 4.38
C GLY A 115 0.86 -3.75 3.97
N VAL A 116 0.91 -2.83 4.93
CA VAL A 116 1.01 -1.38 4.65
C VAL A 116 2.33 -1.05 3.98
N GLN A 117 3.43 -1.61 4.49
CA GLN A 117 4.74 -1.47 3.87
C GLN A 117 4.79 -2.11 2.48
N ALA A 118 4.19 -3.30 2.33
CA ALA A 118 4.15 -4.04 1.08
C ALA A 118 3.53 -3.22 -0.06
N VAL A 119 2.47 -2.45 0.22
CA VAL A 119 1.82 -1.59 -0.77
C VAL A 119 2.79 -0.51 -1.29
N SER A 120 3.54 0.13 -0.41
CA SER A 120 4.53 1.14 -0.84
C SER A 120 5.69 0.53 -1.61
N TRP A 121 6.16 -0.65 -1.22
CA TRP A 121 7.14 -1.41 -2.00
C TRP A 121 6.58 -1.82 -3.37
N CYS A 122 5.29 -2.15 -3.46
CA CYS A 122 4.63 -2.48 -4.73
C CYS A 122 4.59 -1.25 -5.65
N LEU A 123 4.22 -0.08 -5.15
CA LEU A 123 4.28 1.17 -5.92
C LEU A 123 5.71 1.51 -6.35
N PHE A 124 6.70 1.31 -5.47
CA PHE A 124 8.10 1.51 -5.81
C PHE A 124 8.58 0.54 -6.90
N PHE A 125 8.17 -0.73 -6.86
CA PHE A 125 8.43 -1.71 -7.90
C PHE A 125 7.90 -1.22 -9.25
N TRP A 126 6.64 -0.80 -9.33
CA TRP A 126 6.07 -0.26 -10.58
C TRP A 126 6.77 1.02 -11.05
N ALA A 127 7.19 1.89 -10.12
CA ALA A 127 8.00 3.06 -10.44
C ALA A 127 9.36 2.68 -11.06
N LEU A 128 10.02 1.64 -10.54
CA LEU A 128 11.30 1.16 -11.10
C LEU A 128 11.13 0.67 -12.54
N LEU A 129 10.08 -0.11 -12.81
CA LEU A 129 9.82 -0.60 -14.16
C LEU A 129 9.48 0.55 -15.12
N ALA A 130 8.64 1.49 -14.69
CA ALA A 130 8.28 2.68 -15.47
C ALA A 130 9.52 3.55 -15.78
N HIS A 131 10.45 3.66 -14.84
CA HIS A 131 11.73 4.33 -15.05
C HIS A 131 12.58 3.64 -16.12
N CYS A 132 12.70 2.31 -16.06
CA CYS A 132 13.50 1.54 -17.02
C CYS A 132 12.94 1.66 -18.44
N GLU A 133 11.62 1.59 -18.58
CA GLU A 133 10.91 1.79 -19.85
C GLU A 133 11.08 3.21 -20.38
N ALA A 134 10.88 4.23 -19.53
CA ALA A 134 11.04 5.63 -19.92
C ALA A 134 12.48 5.96 -20.39
N LYS A 135 13.48 5.29 -19.83
CA LYS A 135 14.89 5.43 -20.24
C LYS A 135 15.28 4.52 -21.40
N GLY A 136 14.46 3.54 -21.76
CA GLY A 136 14.81 2.49 -22.72
C GLY A 136 16.04 1.67 -22.33
N LYS A 137 16.40 1.63 -21.04
CA LYS A 137 17.64 1.03 -20.54
C LYS A 137 17.38 0.16 -19.32
N TRP A 138 17.53 -1.15 -19.51
CA TRP A 138 17.52 -2.16 -18.45
C TRP A 138 18.95 -2.51 -18.08
N THR A 139 19.50 -1.81 -17.08
CA THR A 139 20.81 -2.16 -16.52
C THR A 139 20.72 -3.45 -15.72
N ALA A 140 21.82 -4.20 -15.61
CA ALA A 140 21.86 -5.42 -14.78
C ALA A 140 21.41 -5.13 -13.34
N GLY A 141 21.81 -4.00 -12.76
CA GLY A 141 21.38 -3.57 -11.43
C GLY A 141 19.86 -3.37 -11.33
N ASN A 142 19.22 -2.74 -12.32
CA ASN A 142 17.77 -2.55 -12.32
C ASN A 142 17.02 -3.89 -12.48
N VAL A 143 17.52 -4.79 -13.34
CA VAL A 143 16.95 -6.13 -13.52
C VAL A 143 17.06 -6.94 -12.23
N LEU A 144 18.23 -6.96 -11.60
CA LEU A 144 18.44 -7.66 -10.32
C LEU A 144 17.57 -7.06 -9.22
N THR A 145 17.43 -5.74 -9.17
CA THR A 145 16.55 -5.06 -8.20
C THR A 145 15.10 -5.46 -8.42
N ALA A 146 14.59 -5.38 -9.66
CA ALA A 146 13.22 -5.79 -9.98
C ALA A 146 12.98 -7.26 -9.66
N ALA A 147 13.92 -8.15 -10.02
CA ALA A 147 13.85 -9.57 -9.73
C ALA A 147 13.87 -9.88 -8.23
N GLY A 148 14.62 -9.13 -7.43
CA GLY A 148 14.64 -9.26 -5.97
C GLY A 148 13.41 -8.66 -5.27
N LEU A 149 12.78 -7.64 -5.86
CA LEU A 149 11.55 -7.05 -5.32
C LEU A 149 10.35 -7.98 -5.44
N VAL A 150 10.24 -8.79 -6.49
CA VAL A 150 9.11 -9.73 -6.67
C VAL A 150 8.97 -10.71 -5.49
N PRO A 151 9.99 -11.51 -5.11
CA PRO A 151 9.88 -12.37 -3.93
C PRO A 151 9.70 -11.56 -2.67
N LEU A 152 10.37 -10.41 -2.54
CA LEU A 152 10.17 -9.55 -1.38
C LEU A 152 8.69 -9.16 -1.19
N LEU A 153 7.99 -8.78 -2.26
CA LEU A 153 6.56 -8.43 -2.20
C LEU A 153 5.70 -9.64 -1.77
N VAL A 154 5.92 -10.80 -2.39
CA VAL A 154 5.16 -12.03 -2.10
C VAL A 154 5.35 -12.49 -0.65
N PHE A 155 6.56 -12.33 -0.10
CA PHE A 155 6.87 -12.62 1.29
C PHE A 155 6.55 -11.46 2.24
N PHE A 156 6.19 -10.28 1.75
CA PHE A 156 5.78 -9.16 2.61
C PHE A 156 4.39 -9.41 3.20
N HIS A 157 3.39 -9.61 2.33
CA HIS A 157 2.01 -9.82 2.76
C HIS A 157 1.15 -10.39 1.62
N PRO A 158 0.25 -11.37 1.87
CA PRO A 158 -0.61 -11.93 0.83
C PRO A 158 -1.47 -10.89 0.08
N LEU A 159 -2.00 -9.91 0.81
CA LEU A 159 -2.87 -8.86 0.24
C LEU A 159 -2.19 -7.92 -0.76
N VAL A 160 -0.85 -7.94 -0.88
CA VAL A 160 -0.15 -7.14 -1.91
C VAL A 160 -0.54 -7.57 -3.33
N VAL A 161 -1.11 -8.76 -3.48
CA VAL A 161 -1.68 -9.26 -4.73
C VAL A 161 -2.69 -8.26 -5.33
N PHE A 162 -3.54 -7.66 -4.51
CA PHE A 162 -4.59 -6.74 -4.97
C PHE A 162 -4.03 -5.47 -5.63
N PRO A 163 -3.19 -4.65 -4.98
CA PRO A 163 -2.61 -3.46 -5.61
C PRO A 163 -1.65 -3.83 -6.76
N PHE A 164 -0.98 -4.99 -6.69
CA PHE A 164 -0.10 -5.46 -7.77
C PHE A 164 -0.89 -5.69 -9.06
N PHE A 165 -1.90 -6.56 -9.01
CA PHE A 165 -2.71 -6.90 -10.19
C PHE A 165 -3.56 -5.73 -10.66
N PHE A 166 -4.11 -4.92 -9.75
CA PHE A 166 -4.81 -3.71 -10.13
C PHE A 166 -3.92 -2.77 -10.94
N THR A 167 -2.68 -2.54 -10.49
CA THR A 167 -1.73 -1.69 -11.23
C THR A 167 -1.42 -2.29 -12.60
N ALA A 168 -1.18 -3.59 -12.68
CA ALA A 168 -0.93 -4.28 -13.94
C ALA A 168 -2.10 -4.14 -14.93
N PHE A 169 -3.34 -4.37 -14.49
CA PHE A 169 -4.53 -4.19 -15.32
C PHE A 169 -4.76 -2.73 -15.70
N PHE A 170 -4.54 -1.80 -14.77
CA PHE A 170 -4.71 -0.38 -15.00
C PHE A 170 -3.85 0.12 -16.16
N PHE A 171 -2.58 -0.31 -16.22
CA PHE A 171 -1.67 0.01 -17.32
C PHE A 171 -1.89 -0.85 -18.57
N SER A 172 -2.62 -1.96 -18.48
CA SER A 172 -3.01 -2.78 -19.63
C SER A 172 -4.19 -2.18 -20.42
N PHE A 173 -5.03 -1.36 -19.77
CA PHE A 173 -6.23 -0.82 -20.40
C PHE A 173 -6.05 0.59 -20.95
N GLY A 174 -6.06 0.70 -22.28
CA GLY A 174 -6.31 1.95 -23.00
C GLY A 174 -5.17 2.96 -23.02
N LYS A 175 -5.36 4.04 -23.78
CA LYS A 175 -4.44 5.18 -23.77
C LYS A 175 -4.56 5.90 -22.43
N MET A 176 -3.42 6.22 -21.82
CA MET A 176 -3.38 7.10 -20.65
C MET A 176 -3.98 8.45 -21.05
N ALA A 177 -4.88 8.99 -20.23
CA ALA A 177 -5.49 10.30 -20.52
C ALA A 177 -4.43 11.40 -20.45
N GLY A 178 -3.40 11.19 -19.61
CA GLY A 178 -2.17 11.97 -19.60
C GLY A 178 -1.15 11.59 -20.69
N GLY A 179 -1.50 10.81 -21.72
CA GLY A 179 -0.54 10.18 -22.64
C GLY A 179 0.37 11.12 -23.45
N ASN A 180 0.02 12.40 -23.55
CA ASN A 180 0.89 13.44 -24.13
C ASN A 180 1.85 14.07 -23.12
N ASN A 181 1.72 13.75 -21.83
CA ASN A 181 2.65 14.19 -20.80
C ASN A 181 3.88 13.25 -20.79
N PRO A 182 5.09 13.77 -21.08
CA PRO A 182 6.31 12.96 -21.01
C PRO A 182 6.60 12.41 -19.61
N ASP A 183 6.02 13.01 -18.56
CA ASP A 183 6.19 12.58 -17.17
C ASP A 183 5.19 11.48 -16.74
N SER A 184 4.24 11.11 -17.60
CA SER A 184 3.32 10.02 -17.29
C SER A 184 4.06 8.68 -17.35
N PRO A 185 3.93 7.82 -16.33
CA PRO A 185 4.57 6.51 -16.32
C PRO A 185 4.10 5.68 -17.53
N LYS A 186 5.07 5.02 -18.18
CA LYS A 186 4.84 4.13 -19.32
C LYS A 186 5.33 2.75 -18.96
N LEU A 187 4.46 1.75 -19.15
CA LEU A 187 4.79 0.34 -18.97
C LEU A 187 4.38 -0.41 -20.24
N SER A 188 5.31 -1.14 -20.84
CA SER A 188 5.01 -1.96 -22.00
C SER A 188 4.21 -3.20 -21.60
N TYR A 189 3.36 -3.70 -22.50
CA TYR A 189 2.59 -4.93 -22.26
C TYR A 189 3.50 -6.12 -21.94
N LYS A 190 4.68 -6.20 -22.57
CA LYS A 190 5.69 -7.24 -22.28
C LYS A 190 6.18 -7.15 -20.83
N THR A 191 6.51 -5.96 -20.34
CA THR A 191 6.94 -5.75 -18.96
C THR A 191 5.84 -6.08 -17.96
N LEU A 192 4.59 -5.73 -18.25
CA LEU A 192 3.44 -6.11 -17.43
C LEU A 192 3.29 -7.65 -17.36
N LEU A 193 3.31 -8.33 -18.50
CA LEU A 193 3.16 -9.78 -18.58
C LEU A 193 4.29 -10.52 -17.86
N LEU A 194 5.55 -10.10 -18.07
CA LEU A 194 6.70 -10.69 -17.37
C LEU A 194 6.63 -10.48 -15.86
N SER A 195 6.20 -9.29 -15.42
CA SER A 195 6.04 -8.99 -13.99
C SER A 195 4.94 -9.85 -13.35
N VAL A 196 3.80 -10.00 -14.04
CA VAL A 196 2.70 -10.87 -13.61
C VAL A 196 3.13 -12.33 -13.56
N ALA A 197 3.81 -12.83 -14.59
CA ALA A 197 4.29 -14.21 -14.64
C ALA A 197 5.30 -14.49 -13.51
N ALA A 198 6.25 -13.58 -13.28
CA ALA A 198 7.21 -13.69 -12.19
C ALA A 198 6.52 -13.67 -10.81
N PHE A 199 5.56 -12.77 -10.61
CA PHE A 199 4.81 -12.68 -9.37
C PHE A 199 4.01 -13.95 -9.09
N LEU A 200 3.29 -14.48 -10.10
CA LEU A 200 2.53 -15.73 -9.97
C LEU A 200 3.43 -16.94 -9.69
N LEU A 201 4.58 -17.03 -10.37
CA LEU A 201 5.54 -18.12 -10.15
C LEU A 201 6.07 -18.11 -8.71
N VAL A 202 6.41 -16.94 -8.18
CA VAL A 202 6.90 -16.83 -6.80
C VAL A 202 5.76 -17.02 -5.79
N LEU A 203 4.56 -16.53 -6.07
CA LEU A 203 3.38 -16.77 -5.24
C LEU A 203 3.04 -18.26 -5.13
N ALA A 204 3.01 -18.97 -6.27
CA ALA A 204 2.81 -20.41 -6.30
C ALA A 204 3.91 -21.14 -5.53
N SER A 205 5.17 -20.73 -5.70
CA SER A 205 6.29 -21.29 -4.94
C SER A 205 6.12 -21.07 -3.43
N LYS A 206 5.73 -19.87 -3.00
CA LYS A 206 5.46 -19.58 -1.58
C LYS A 206 4.33 -20.47 -1.04
N GLN A 207 3.23 -20.63 -1.78
CA GLN A 207 2.10 -21.45 -1.34
C GLN A 207 2.46 -22.94 -1.22
N LEU A 208 3.33 -23.46 -2.10
CA LEU A 208 3.76 -24.86 -2.07
C LEU A 208 4.78 -25.14 -0.94
N PHE A 209 5.72 -24.23 -0.69
CA PHE A 209 6.86 -24.49 0.19
C PHE A 209 6.81 -23.78 1.56
N PHE A 210 6.02 -22.71 1.71
CA PHE A 210 6.04 -21.82 2.89
C PHE A 210 4.64 -21.56 3.47
N ASN A 211 3.73 -22.50 3.29
CA ASN A 211 2.38 -22.41 3.85
C ASN A 211 2.45 -22.30 5.38
N ASN A 212 1.71 -21.35 5.95
CA ASN A 212 1.68 -21.10 7.39
C ASN A 212 0.24 -21.12 7.93
N HIS A 213 0.09 -21.47 9.21
CA HIS A 213 -1.21 -21.62 9.85
C HIS A 213 -2.01 -20.30 9.92
N TYR A 214 -1.33 -19.16 10.08
CA TYR A 214 -1.96 -17.86 10.21
C TYR A 214 -2.72 -17.46 8.93
N ASP A 215 -2.07 -17.62 7.77
CA ASP A 215 -2.68 -17.30 6.47
C ASP A 215 -3.87 -18.26 6.19
N GLN A 216 -3.77 -19.54 6.58
CA GLN A 216 -4.89 -20.49 6.46
C GLN A 216 -6.11 -20.09 7.31
N LEU A 217 -5.90 -19.48 8.49
CA LEU A 217 -6.99 -18.96 9.31
C LEU A 217 -7.64 -17.73 8.67
N ALA A 218 -6.86 -16.89 8.01
CA ALA A 218 -7.37 -15.73 7.28
C ALA A 218 -8.24 -16.19 6.09
N ASP A 219 -7.83 -17.21 5.35
CA ASP A 219 -8.60 -17.77 4.22
C ASP A 219 -9.98 -18.29 4.67
N LYS A 220 -10.07 -18.86 5.87
CA LYS A 220 -11.35 -19.33 6.43
C LYS A 220 -12.35 -18.22 6.73
N ARG A 221 -11.92 -16.94 6.78
CA ARG A 221 -12.83 -15.79 6.94
C ARG A 221 -13.59 -15.46 5.66
N LEU A 222 -13.14 -15.99 4.52
CA LEU A 222 -13.70 -15.73 3.20
C LEU A 222 -14.25 -17.03 2.60
N THR A 223 -15.47 -17.38 2.97
CA THR A 223 -16.19 -18.54 2.42
C THR A 223 -17.35 -18.09 1.54
N LEU A 224 -17.78 -18.97 0.61
CA LEU A 224 -18.94 -18.71 -0.22
C LEU A 224 -20.21 -18.47 0.61
N ASN A 225 -20.35 -19.18 1.73
CA ASN A 225 -21.49 -19.00 2.63
C ASN A 225 -21.51 -17.59 3.23
N ARG A 226 -20.36 -17.10 3.73
CA ARG A 226 -20.25 -15.73 4.24
C ARG A 226 -20.53 -14.69 3.16
N LEU A 227 -20.05 -14.92 1.93
CA LEU A 227 -20.38 -14.05 0.80
C LEU A 227 -21.88 -14.04 0.54
N TRP A 228 -22.54 -15.19 0.61
CA TRP A 228 -23.99 -15.29 0.44
C TRP A 228 -24.75 -14.56 1.56
N GLU A 229 -24.33 -14.72 2.81
CA GLU A 229 -24.86 -13.98 3.96
C GLU A 229 -24.66 -12.46 3.82
N PHE A 230 -23.53 -12.03 3.23
CA PHE A 230 -23.31 -10.63 2.88
C PHE A 230 -24.28 -10.14 1.81
N LEU A 231 -24.52 -10.93 0.76
CA LEU A 231 -25.42 -10.55 -0.31
C LEU A 231 -26.89 -10.53 0.12
N ASP A 232 -27.28 -11.43 1.03
CA ASP A 232 -28.64 -11.46 1.59
C ASP A 232 -28.92 -10.22 2.45
N ASN A 233 -27.92 -9.76 3.22
CA ASN A 233 -28.08 -8.62 4.08
C ASN A 233 -26.81 -7.74 4.22
N PRO A 234 -26.45 -6.94 3.19
CA PRO A 234 -25.17 -6.25 3.16
C PRO A 234 -25.08 -5.09 4.16
N ILE A 235 -26.20 -4.45 4.51
CA ILE A 235 -26.23 -3.23 5.32
C ILE A 235 -26.20 -3.54 6.82
N HIS A 236 -26.80 -4.65 7.25
CA HIS A 236 -26.91 -4.96 8.69
C HIS A 236 -25.68 -5.62 9.30
N GLN A 237 -24.66 -5.97 8.48
CA GLN A 237 -23.42 -6.56 8.99
C GLN A 237 -22.59 -5.55 9.77
N ALA A 238 -21.88 -6.01 10.81
CA ALA A 238 -21.06 -5.13 11.65
C ALA A 238 -19.93 -4.46 10.85
N GLY A 239 -19.24 -5.20 9.97
CA GLY A 239 -18.21 -4.64 9.10
C GLY A 239 -18.71 -3.50 8.20
N THR A 240 -19.91 -3.64 7.63
CA THR A 240 -20.54 -2.59 6.82
C THR A 240 -20.89 -1.37 7.67
N ARG A 241 -21.48 -1.57 8.84
CA ARG A 241 -21.82 -0.47 9.76
C ARG A 241 -20.59 0.31 10.19
N LEU A 242 -19.52 -0.38 10.58
CA LEU A 242 -18.24 0.25 10.95
C LEU A 242 -17.66 1.06 9.78
N PHE A 243 -17.71 0.55 8.56
CA PHE A 243 -17.25 1.32 7.40
C PHE A 243 -18.02 2.63 7.25
N TRP A 244 -19.36 2.60 7.33
CA TRP A 244 -20.18 3.80 7.18
C TRP A 244 -20.05 4.78 8.34
N GLU A 245 -19.85 4.28 9.57
CA GLU A 245 -19.61 5.09 10.76
C GLU A 245 -18.31 5.90 10.65
N HIS A 246 -17.25 5.27 10.14
CA HIS A 246 -15.92 5.90 10.02
C HIS A 246 -15.70 6.63 8.68
N LEU A 247 -16.57 6.43 7.67
CA LEU A 247 -16.46 7.10 6.39
C LEU A 247 -16.43 8.65 6.49
N PRO A 248 -17.33 9.32 7.25
CA PRO A 248 -17.34 10.78 7.35
C PRO A 248 -16.26 11.36 8.28
N THR A 249 -15.70 10.57 9.20
CA THR A 249 -14.72 11.07 10.19
C THR A 249 -13.29 10.71 9.83
N ASP A 250 -13.05 9.46 9.43
CA ASP A 250 -11.71 8.89 9.30
C ASP A 250 -11.30 8.82 7.84
N PHE A 251 -12.26 8.57 6.95
CA PHE A 251 -12.03 8.42 5.50
C PHE A 251 -12.60 9.58 4.70
N TYR A 252 -12.76 10.77 5.28
CA TYR A 252 -13.45 11.90 4.64
C TYR A 252 -12.82 12.35 3.31
N LEU A 253 -11.51 12.16 3.11
CA LEU A 253 -10.83 12.46 1.84
C LEU A 253 -11.08 11.41 0.75
N TRP A 254 -11.52 10.21 1.13
CA TRP A 254 -11.67 9.09 0.22
C TRP A 254 -12.86 9.22 -0.76
N PRO A 255 -14.12 9.47 -0.31
CA PRO A 255 -15.25 9.67 -1.22
C PRO A 255 -15.04 10.76 -2.28
N PRO A 256 -14.54 11.98 -1.95
CA PRO A 256 -14.34 13.01 -2.98
C PRO A 256 -13.26 12.62 -3.98
N ALA A 257 -12.19 11.93 -3.54
CA ALA A 257 -11.17 11.42 -4.45
C ALA A 257 -11.71 10.37 -5.43
N LEU A 258 -12.51 9.41 -4.92
CA LEU A 258 -13.17 8.40 -5.75
C LEU A 258 -14.15 9.05 -6.73
N LEU A 259 -14.99 9.98 -6.26
CA LEU A 259 -15.96 10.68 -7.08
C LEU A 259 -15.27 11.46 -8.21
N LEU A 260 -14.16 12.14 -7.91
CA LEU A 260 -13.37 12.85 -8.91
C LEU A 260 -12.84 11.91 -10.01
N VAL A 261 -12.29 10.75 -9.63
CA VAL A 261 -11.82 9.72 -10.59
C VAL A 261 -12.97 9.19 -11.44
N VAL A 262 -14.12 8.90 -10.83
CA VAL A 262 -15.31 8.40 -11.53
C VAL A 262 -15.82 9.43 -12.54
N ILE A 263 -16.02 10.69 -12.11
CA ILE A 263 -16.45 11.78 -12.99
C ILE A 263 -15.47 11.97 -14.15
N PHE A 264 -14.17 11.89 -13.87
CA PHE A 264 -13.14 12.01 -14.89
C PHE A 264 -13.27 10.92 -15.97
N TYR A 265 -13.37 9.65 -15.59
CA TYR A 265 -13.49 8.57 -16.59
C TYR A 265 -14.84 8.52 -17.30
N LEU A 266 -15.92 8.97 -16.65
CA LEU A 266 -17.21 9.18 -17.32
C LEU A 266 -17.08 10.24 -18.43
N ARG A 267 -16.43 11.38 -18.14
CA ARG A 267 -16.19 12.44 -19.13
C ARG A 267 -15.27 12.01 -20.26
N GLN A 268 -14.21 11.25 -19.94
CA GLN A 268 -13.27 10.71 -20.92
C GLN A 268 -13.82 9.50 -21.70
N LYS A 269 -15.03 9.03 -21.37
CA LYS A 269 -15.65 7.82 -21.94
C LYS A 269 -14.76 6.56 -21.84
N SER A 270 -13.87 6.51 -20.85
CA SER A 270 -12.94 5.39 -20.64
C SER A 270 -13.60 4.28 -19.85
N ARG A 271 -14.51 3.54 -20.49
CA ARG A 271 -15.38 2.55 -19.84
C ARG A 271 -14.61 1.43 -19.12
N LEU A 272 -13.51 0.95 -19.71
CA LEU A 272 -12.70 -0.12 -19.11
C LEU A 272 -11.98 0.33 -17.84
N LYS A 273 -11.39 1.53 -17.84
CA LYS A 273 -10.75 2.07 -16.62
C LYS A 273 -11.78 2.41 -15.56
N LEU A 274 -12.94 2.95 -15.95
CA LEU A 274 -14.04 3.19 -15.03
C LEU A 274 -14.49 1.88 -14.36
N LEU A 275 -14.76 0.84 -15.16
CA LEU A 275 -15.16 -0.48 -14.65
C LEU A 275 -14.08 -1.09 -13.76
N LEU A 276 -12.81 -0.97 -14.13
CA LEU A 276 -11.71 -1.47 -13.31
C LEU A 276 -11.68 -0.76 -11.94
N VAL A 277 -11.77 0.57 -11.91
CA VAL A 277 -11.73 1.35 -10.66
C VAL A 277 -12.94 1.06 -9.78
N THR A 278 -14.15 1.18 -10.31
CA THR A 278 -15.37 0.99 -9.53
C THR A 278 -15.56 -0.47 -9.14
N GLY A 279 -15.26 -1.40 -10.05
CA GLY A 279 -15.33 -2.83 -9.81
C GLY A 279 -14.31 -3.30 -8.77
N ALA A 280 -13.04 -2.88 -8.88
CA ALA A 280 -12.02 -3.23 -7.89
C ALA A 280 -12.33 -2.63 -6.51
N HIS A 281 -12.81 -1.37 -6.46
CA HIS A 281 -13.20 -0.75 -5.22
C HIS A 281 -14.39 -1.47 -4.56
N LEU A 282 -15.44 -1.75 -5.32
CA LEU A 282 -16.61 -2.48 -4.81
C LEU A 282 -16.21 -3.89 -4.35
N ALA A 283 -15.47 -4.63 -5.17
CA ALA A 283 -15.02 -5.99 -4.84
C ALA A 283 -14.16 -6.01 -3.57
N GLY A 284 -13.24 -5.06 -3.43
CA GLY A 284 -12.39 -4.97 -2.25
C GLY A 284 -13.15 -4.51 -1.00
N TRP A 285 -14.14 -3.61 -1.13
CA TRP A 285 -15.03 -3.26 -0.03
C TRP A 285 -15.84 -4.47 0.44
N VAL A 286 -16.48 -5.20 -0.48
CA VAL A 286 -17.22 -6.45 -0.21
C VAL A 286 -16.30 -7.48 0.46
N LEU A 287 -15.07 -7.63 -0.03
CA LEU A 287 -14.10 -8.58 0.53
C LEU A 287 -13.83 -8.29 2.01
N VAL A 288 -13.56 -7.03 2.35
CA VAL A 288 -13.26 -6.63 3.72
C VAL A 288 -14.50 -6.73 4.60
N THR A 289 -15.66 -6.23 4.17
CA THR A 289 -16.88 -6.33 4.98
C THR A 289 -17.29 -7.78 5.23
N THR A 290 -17.13 -8.66 4.23
CA THR A 290 -17.38 -10.10 4.34
C THR A 290 -16.37 -10.79 5.27
N ALA A 291 -15.12 -10.34 5.32
CA ALA A 291 -14.14 -10.91 6.24
C ALA A 291 -14.41 -10.53 7.71
N TYR A 292 -15.15 -9.44 7.97
CA TYR A 292 -15.44 -8.89 9.30
C TYR A 292 -16.94 -8.69 9.57
N GLN A 293 -17.78 -9.64 9.15
CA GLN A 293 -19.25 -9.56 9.31
C GLN A 293 -19.67 -9.46 10.78
N GLU A 294 -18.94 -10.13 11.65
CA GLU A 294 -19.10 -10.15 13.12
C GLU A 294 -18.50 -8.92 13.81
N GLY A 295 -17.77 -8.08 13.05
CA GLY A 295 -17.07 -6.91 13.57
C GLY A 295 -15.63 -7.23 13.98
N GLY A 296 -15.05 -6.37 14.80
CA GLY A 296 -13.66 -6.44 15.24
C GLY A 296 -13.13 -5.07 15.63
N HIS A 297 -11.89 -5.01 16.10
CA HIS A 297 -11.28 -3.72 16.38
C HIS A 297 -11.04 -2.94 15.09
N PHE A 298 -11.56 -1.72 15.02
CA PHE A 298 -11.55 -0.93 13.78
C PHE A 298 -10.14 -0.69 13.24
N PHE A 299 -9.14 -0.45 14.11
CA PHE A 299 -7.74 -0.29 13.67
C PHE A 299 -7.24 -1.48 12.85
N HIS A 300 -7.71 -2.70 13.14
CA HIS A 300 -7.35 -3.90 12.40
C HIS A 300 -8.06 -3.95 11.05
N ILE A 301 -9.36 -3.61 11.03
CA ILE A 301 -10.19 -3.60 9.82
C ILE A 301 -9.73 -2.51 8.85
N GLU A 302 -9.40 -1.32 9.35
CA GLU A 302 -8.89 -0.19 8.57
C GLU A 302 -7.68 -0.59 7.71
N THR A 303 -6.74 -1.35 8.26
CA THR A 303 -5.57 -1.80 7.48
C THR A 303 -5.93 -2.67 6.28
N GLN A 304 -7.08 -3.34 6.33
CA GLN A 304 -7.59 -4.18 5.23
C GLN A 304 -8.24 -3.33 4.14
N TYR A 305 -8.70 -2.12 4.48
CA TYR A 305 -9.18 -1.14 3.51
C TYR A 305 -8.03 -0.36 2.83
N LEU A 306 -6.83 -0.31 3.42
CA LEU A 306 -5.70 0.42 2.84
C LEU A 306 -5.35 0.03 1.39
N PRO A 307 -5.37 -1.25 0.96
CA PRO A 307 -5.20 -1.60 -0.44
C PRO A 307 -6.22 -0.95 -1.38
N LEU A 308 -7.46 -0.69 -0.91
CA LEU A 308 -8.47 0.02 -1.71
C LEU A 308 -7.99 1.40 -2.11
N SER A 309 -7.17 2.05 -1.27
CA SER A 309 -6.66 3.38 -1.56
C SER A 309 -5.94 3.44 -2.90
N ILE A 310 -5.22 2.39 -3.27
CA ILE A 310 -4.49 2.31 -4.54
C ILE A 310 -5.43 2.33 -5.75
N PHE A 311 -6.65 1.80 -5.61
CA PHE A 311 -7.62 1.75 -6.69
C PHE A 311 -8.12 3.13 -7.11
N VAL A 312 -7.97 4.13 -6.25
CA VAL A 312 -8.29 5.54 -6.55
C VAL A 312 -7.03 6.39 -6.66
N LEU A 313 -6.03 6.17 -5.81
CA LEU A 313 -4.80 6.97 -5.82
C LEU A 313 -4.02 6.80 -7.12
N LEU A 314 -3.95 5.59 -7.67
CA LEU A 314 -3.25 5.36 -8.94
C LEU A 314 -3.92 6.12 -10.10
N PRO A 315 -5.22 5.95 -10.41
CA PRO A 315 -5.86 6.73 -11.47
C PRO A 315 -5.86 8.23 -11.18
N LEU A 316 -6.02 8.64 -9.91
CA LEU A 316 -5.94 10.04 -9.51
C LEU A 316 -4.59 10.65 -9.87
N CYS A 317 -3.48 10.02 -9.47
CA CYS A 317 -2.13 10.56 -9.66
C CYS A 317 -1.63 10.43 -11.10
N VAL A 318 -2.04 9.37 -11.82
CA VAL A 318 -1.51 9.06 -13.15
C VAL A 318 -2.33 9.70 -14.28
N ASP A 319 -3.65 9.72 -14.16
CA ASP A 319 -4.54 10.22 -15.23
C ASP A 319 -5.23 11.54 -14.86
N VAL A 320 -5.84 11.63 -13.67
CA VAL A 320 -6.70 12.78 -13.31
C VAL A 320 -5.90 14.05 -13.05
N LEU A 321 -4.98 14.03 -12.09
CA LEU A 321 -4.20 15.22 -11.70
C LEU A 321 -3.37 15.78 -12.87
N PRO A 322 -2.68 14.96 -13.69
CA PRO A 322 -1.96 15.47 -14.86
C PRO A 322 -2.87 16.07 -15.94
N ALA A 323 -4.12 15.60 -16.05
CA ALA A 323 -5.09 16.15 -17.00
C ALA A 323 -5.74 17.45 -16.50
N LEU A 324 -5.95 17.59 -15.18
CA LEU A 324 -6.51 18.80 -14.57
C LEU A 324 -5.49 19.93 -14.43
N PHE A 325 -4.22 19.59 -14.22
CA PHE A 325 -3.15 20.56 -13.98
C PHE A 325 -2.05 20.43 -15.03
N THR A 326 -1.86 21.46 -15.86
CA THR A 326 -0.76 21.52 -16.82
C THR A 326 0.61 21.56 -16.12
N ARG A 327 1.64 21.10 -16.85
CA ARG A 327 3.03 20.78 -16.41
C ARG A 327 3.51 21.49 -15.14
N GLY A 328 3.98 20.70 -14.17
CA GLY A 328 4.85 21.13 -13.06
C GLY A 328 4.15 21.77 -11.86
N LYS A 329 2.87 22.14 -11.95
CA LYS A 329 2.15 22.81 -10.85
C LYS A 329 1.32 21.89 -9.96
N TRP A 330 1.22 20.59 -10.23
CA TRP A 330 0.33 19.67 -9.49
C TRP A 330 0.85 19.25 -8.10
N LEU A 331 2.12 19.51 -7.78
CA LEU A 331 2.64 19.35 -6.41
C LEU A 331 2.03 20.37 -5.43
N LEU A 332 1.56 21.53 -5.92
CA LEU A 332 0.88 22.55 -5.10
C LEU A 332 -0.56 22.16 -4.71
N PRO A 333 -1.44 21.71 -5.62
CA PRO A 333 -2.75 21.15 -5.29
C PRO A 333 -2.68 19.91 -4.42
N ALA A 334 -1.67 19.04 -4.63
CA ALA A 334 -1.43 17.91 -3.74
C ALA A 334 -0.99 18.35 -2.34
N ALA A 335 -0.40 19.54 -2.17
CA ALA A 335 -0.16 20.12 -0.85
C ALA A 335 -1.41 20.82 -0.27
N LEU A 336 -2.29 21.37 -1.12
CA LEU A 336 -3.54 22.04 -0.74
C LEU A 336 -4.69 21.09 -0.42
N LEU A 337 -4.71 19.87 -0.98
CA LEU A 337 -5.63 18.81 -0.58
C LEU A 337 -5.24 18.16 0.75
N LEU A 338 -4.06 18.53 1.30
CA LEU A 338 -3.43 17.95 2.48
C LEU A 338 -3.16 18.98 3.60
N GLY A 339 -3.55 20.23 3.40
CA GLY A 339 -3.61 21.26 4.44
C GLY A 339 -5.07 21.51 4.78
#